data_AF-A0A2T1CS57-F1
#
_entry.id   AF-A0A2T1CS57-F1
#
_cell.length_a   1.000
_cell.length_b   1.000
_cell.length_c   1.000
_cell.angle_alpha   90.00
_cell.angle_beta   90.00
_cell.angle_gamma   90.00
#
_symmetry.space_group_name_H-M   'P 1'
#
loop_
_entity.id
_entity.type
_entity.pdbx_description
1 polymer ?
#
loop_
_entity_poly.entity_id
_entity_poly.type
_entity_poly.pdbx_seq_one_letter_code
_entity_poly.pdbx_strand_id
1 'polypeptide(L)'
;MIPKDTTAFYNLIHAIDDQVARLGWSKERCIVYIKDRYHVRSRLAMTDEQLKHFLKVLSSMSIHATSERSIIRVGRRRKKKHI
;
A
#
# COMPACT_ATOMS: atom_id res chain seq x y z
N MET A 1 -9.13 -32.65 7.81
CA MET A 1 -7.80 -31.98 7.81
C MET A 1 -7.93 -30.72 6.99
N ILE A 2 -7.68 -29.55 7.56
CA ILE A 2 -7.57 -28.30 6.79
C ILE A 2 -6.20 -28.36 6.08
N PRO A 3 -6.11 -28.05 4.78
CA PRO A 3 -4.83 -28.01 4.09
C PRO A 3 -3.89 -27.05 4.83
N LYS A 4 -2.67 -27.49 5.14
CA LYS A 4 -1.68 -26.68 5.87
C LYS A 4 -1.40 -25.36 5.13
N ASP A 5 -1.53 -25.38 3.80
CA ASP A 5 -1.32 -24.25 2.90
C ASP A 5 -2.36 -23.13 3.12
N THR A 6 -3.59 -23.50 3.47
CA THR A 6 -4.66 -22.53 3.78
C THR A 6 -4.34 -21.72 5.02
N THR A 7 -3.72 -22.34 6.03
CA THR A 7 -3.33 -21.63 7.27
C THR A 7 -2.21 -20.62 6.99
N ALA A 8 -1.23 -21.01 6.15
CA ALA A 8 -0.15 -20.11 5.74
C ALA A 8 -0.66 -18.90 4.94
N PHE A 9 -1.61 -19.13 4.02
CA PHE A 9 -2.25 -18.07 3.24
C PHE A 9 -2.96 -17.03 4.13
N TYR A 10 -3.79 -17.48 5.07
CA TYR A 10 -4.48 -16.57 5.98
C TYR A 10 -3.51 -15.84 6.93
N ASN A 11 -2.44 -16.50 7.37
CA ASN A 11 -1.40 -15.85 8.17
C ASN A 11 -0.72 -14.69 7.41
N LEU A 12 -0.46 -14.85 6.11
CA LEU A 12 0.09 -13.78 5.28
C LEU A 12 -0.88 -12.61 5.15
N ILE A 13 -2.18 -12.88 4.98
CA ILE A 13 -3.20 -11.84 4.92
C ILE A 13 -3.27 -11.08 6.24
N HIS A 14 -3.29 -11.77 7.38
CA HIS A 14 -3.29 -11.12 8.69
C HIS A 14 -2.06 -10.25 8.90
N ALA A 15 -0.86 -10.74 8.54
CA ALA A 15 0.35 -9.94 8.62
C ALA A 15 0.31 -8.68 7.72
N ILE A 16 -0.28 -8.79 6.52
CA ILE A 16 -0.48 -7.63 5.64
C ILE A 16 -1.43 -6.63 6.29
N ASP A 17 -2.51 -7.09 6.90
CA ASP A 17 -3.50 -6.23 7.56
C ASP A 17 -2.88 -5.43 8.71
N ASP A 18 -2.03 -6.08 9.51
CA ASP A 18 -1.28 -5.43 10.58
C ASP A 18 -0.33 -4.36 10.02
N GLN A 19 0.37 -4.64 8.92
CA GLN A 19 1.27 -3.66 8.30
C GLN A 19 0.52 -2.50 7.64
N VAL A 20 -0.63 -2.76 7.00
CA VAL A 20 -1.50 -1.74 6.43
C VAL A 20 -2.05 -0.84 7.54
N ALA A 21 -2.46 -1.42 8.67
CA ALA A 21 -2.90 -0.67 9.85
C ALA A 21 -1.76 0.15 10.45
N ARG A 22 -0.56 -0.42 10.58
CA ARG A 22 0.65 0.28 11.04
C ARG A 22 0.97 1.50 10.19
N LEU A 23 0.80 1.40 8.87
CA LEU A 23 1.03 2.50 7.92
C LEU A 23 -0.12 3.52 7.87
N GLY A 24 -1.22 3.28 8.58
CA GLY A 24 -2.42 4.13 8.54
C GLY A 24 -3.11 4.11 7.17
N TRP A 25 -2.98 3.03 6.40
CA TRP A 25 -3.61 2.92 5.10
C TRP A 25 -5.09 2.54 5.24
N SER A 26 -5.95 3.23 4.49
CA SER A 26 -7.34 2.80 4.33
C SER A 26 -7.42 1.54 3.48
N LYS A 27 -8.50 0.78 3.65
CA LYS A 27 -8.78 -0.41 2.82
C LYS A 27 -8.81 -0.07 1.32
N GLU A 28 -9.39 1.08 0.97
CA GLU A 28 -9.43 1.59 -0.41
C GLU A 28 -8.04 1.85 -0.96
N ARG A 29 -7.17 2.53 -0.19
CA ARG A 29 -5.79 2.77 -0.60
C ARG A 29 -5.04 1.46 -0.84
N CYS A 30 -5.24 0.47 0.02
CA CYS A 30 -4.67 -0.86 -0.14
C CYS A 30 -5.17 -1.54 -1.43
N ILE A 31 -6.49 -1.52 -1.70
CA ILE A 31 -7.07 -2.09 -2.93
C ILE A 31 -6.52 -1.39 -4.18
N VAL A 32 -6.44 -0.06 -4.18
CA VAL A 32 -5.88 0.71 -5.30
C VAL A 32 -4.42 0.33 -5.55
N TYR A 33 -3.62 0.24 -4.49
CA TYR A 33 -2.22 -0.19 -4.59
C TYR A 33 -2.10 -1.61 -5.16
N ILE A 34 -2.93 -2.54 -4.68
CA ILE A 34 -2.93 -3.92 -5.16
C ILE A 34 -3.29 -3.99 -6.64
N LYS A 35 -4.32 -3.26 -7.06
CA LYS A 35 -4.78 -3.21 -8.44
C LYS A 35 -3.73 -2.60 -9.38
N ASP A 36 -3.04 -1.57 -8.93
CA ASP A 36 -1.99 -0.88 -9.69
C ASP A 36 -0.73 -1.76 -9.86
N ARG A 37 -0.27 -2.41 -8.77
CA ARG A 37 1.01 -3.13 -8.77
C ARG A 37 0.93 -4.60 -9.14
N TYR A 38 -0.16 -5.27 -8.80
CA TYR A 38 -0.32 -6.72 -8.98
C TYR A 38 -1.41 -7.06 -9.99
N HIS A 39 -2.14 -6.06 -10.50
CA HIS A 39 -3.23 -6.23 -11.47
C HIS A 39 -4.36 -7.17 -11.02
N VAL A 40 -4.52 -7.34 -9.71
CA VAL A 40 -5.59 -8.15 -9.10
C VAL A 40 -6.58 -7.30 -8.32
N ARG A 41 -7.76 -7.87 -8.06
CA ARG A 41 -8.88 -7.13 -7.46
C ARG A 41 -8.77 -6.97 -5.94
N SER A 42 -8.06 -7.87 -5.27
CA SER A 42 -7.90 -7.86 -3.81
C SER A 42 -6.75 -8.77 -3.38
N ARG A 43 -6.33 -8.65 -2.11
CA ARG A 43 -5.36 -9.55 -1.48
C ARG A 43 -5.79 -11.02 -1.46
N LEU A 44 -7.09 -11.30 -1.48
CA LEU A 44 -7.61 -12.67 -1.56
C LEU A 44 -7.42 -13.31 -2.93
N ALA A 45 -7.22 -12.49 -3.97
CA ALA A 45 -6.93 -12.95 -5.33
C ALA A 45 -5.43 -12.97 -5.65
N MET A 46 -4.56 -12.69 -4.67
CA MET A 46 -3.11 -12.72 -4.83
C MET A 46 -2.59 -14.14 -4.63
N THR A 47 -1.51 -14.48 -5.33
CA THR A 47 -0.77 -15.72 -5.07
C THR A 47 0.10 -15.58 -3.81
N ASP A 48 0.55 -16.69 -3.24
CA ASP A 48 1.43 -16.70 -2.06
C ASP A 48 2.70 -15.87 -2.26
N GLU A 49 3.29 -15.91 -3.46
CA GLU A 49 4.47 -15.15 -3.84
C GLU A 49 4.17 -13.65 -3.85
N GLN A 50 3.02 -13.26 -4.42
CA GLN A 50 2.57 -11.87 -4.44
C GLN A 50 2.29 -11.36 -3.02
N LEU A 51 1.67 -12.17 -2.16
CA LEU A 51 1.42 -11.82 -0.76
C LEU A 51 2.72 -11.63 0.02
N LYS A 52 3.68 -12.54 -0.14
CA LYS A 52 5.02 -12.41 0.48
C LYS A 52 5.75 -11.17 -0.01
N HIS A 53 5.73 -10.91 -1.31
CA HIS A 53 6.33 -9.71 -1.88
C HIS A 53 5.65 -8.44 -1.35
N PHE A 54 4.32 -8.42 -1.28
CA PHE A 54 3.57 -7.28 -0.78
C PHE A 54 3.84 -7.02 0.70
N LEU A 55 3.85 -8.05 1.53
CA LEU A 55 4.22 -7.94 2.94
C LEU A 55 5.62 -7.36 3.11
N LYS A 56 6.59 -7.84 2.31
CA LYS A 56 7.96 -7.29 2.31
C LYS A 56 7.97 -5.80 1.98
N VAL A 57 7.26 -5.41 0.92
CA VAL A 57 7.12 -3.99 0.52
C VAL A 57 6.54 -3.14 1.65
N LEU A 58 5.45 -3.59 2.30
CA LEU A 58 4.83 -2.88 3.42
C LEU A 58 5.74 -2.80 4.65
N SER A 59 6.52 -3.85 4.93
CA SER A 59 7.48 -3.85 6.03
C SER A 59 8.64 -2.87 5.80
N SER A 60 9.09 -2.72 4.55
CA SER A 60 10.11 -1.75 4.15
C SER A 60 9.60 -0.31 4.09
N MET A 61 8.27 -0.10 4.07
CA MET A 61 7.71 1.24 4.17
C MET A 61 7.87 1.77 5.61
N SER A 62 8.61 2.86 5.74
CA SER A 62 8.69 3.62 6.99
C SER A 62 7.39 4.38 7.22
N ILE A 63 6.89 4.36 8.47
CA ILE A 63 5.73 5.11 8.96
C ILE A 63 5.86 6.62 8.68
N HIS A 64 7.09 7.13 8.59
CA HIS A 64 7.38 8.54 8.38
C HIS A 64 7.46 8.96 6.90
N ALA A 65 7.43 8.01 5.95
CA ALA A 65 7.56 8.32 4.53
C ALA A 65 6.26 8.86 3.88
N THR A 66 5.13 8.82 4.59
CA THR A 66 3.82 9.21 4.06
C THR A 66 3.42 10.66 4.36
N SER A 67 4.23 11.43 5.10
CA SER A 67 3.90 12.83 5.44
C SER A 67 4.57 13.90 4.58
N GLU A 68 5.68 13.63 3.87
CA GLU A 68 6.45 14.74 3.24
C GLU A 68 7.09 14.40 1.90
N ARG A 69 6.33 13.89 0.92
CA ARG A 69 6.76 14.01 -0.48
C ARG A 69 5.64 14.53 -1.36
N SER A 70 5.82 15.79 -1.77
CA SER A 70 5.23 16.50 -2.91
C SER A 70 3.98 17.39 -2.72
N ILE A 71 3.97 18.24 -1.69
CA ILE A 71 3.33 19.58 -1.79
C ILE A 71 4.42 20.65 -2.01
N ILE A 72 5.28 20.49 -3.01
CA ILE A 72 6.07 21.60 -3.55
C ILE A 72 6.17 21.43 -5.07
N ARG A 73 5.03 21.50 -5.77
CA ARG A 73 5.06 22.05 -7.12
C ARG A 73 5.10 23.55 -6.98
N VAL A 74 6.33 24.03 -7.04
CA VAL A 74 6.78 25.42 -7.18
C VAL A 74 5.77 26.28 -7.95
N GLY A 75 5.44 27.44 -7.38
CA GLY A 75 5.24 28.65 -8.17
C GLY A 75 3.82 28.97 -8.61
N ARG A 76 2.95 29.35 -7.66
CA ARG A 76 1.98 30.42 -7.89
C ARG A 76 2.72 31.70 -8.33
N ARG A 77 3.00 31.89 -9.62
CA ARG A 77 3.32 33.22 -10.17
C ARG A 77 2.01 33.97 -10.41
N ARG A 78 1.46 34.56 -9.35
CA ARG A 78 0.45 35.63 -9.45
C ARG A 78 1.17 36.99 -9.47
N LYS A 79 1.04 37.67 -10.61
CA LYS A 79 0.92 39.13 -10.85
C LYS A 79 2.01 40.10 -10.33
N LYS A 80 2.60 40.84 -11.27
CA LYS A 80 2.73 42.32 -11.25
C LYS A 80 2.10 42.80 -12.58
N LYS A 81 0.88 43.37 -12.62
CA LYS A 81 0.44 44.77 -12.37
C LYS A 81 1.09 45.82 -13.31
N HIS A 82 0.21 46.45 -14.10
CA HIS A 82 0.18 47.78 -14.73
C HIS A 82 1.36 48.74 -14.46
N ILE A 83 1.91 49.36 -15.51
CA ILE A 83 1.58 50.69 -16.09
C ILE A 83 2.40 50.81 -17.39
#